data_AF-Q5MAJ1-F1
#
_entry.id   AF-Q5MAJ1-F1
#
_cell.length_a   1.000
_cell.length_b   1.000
_cell.length_c   1.000
_cell.angle_alpha   90.00
_cell.angle_beta   90.00
_cell.angle_gamma   90.00
#
_symmetry.space_group_name_H-M   'P 1'
#
loop_
_entity.id
_entity.type
_entity.pdbx_description
1 polymer ?
#
loop_
_entity_poly.entity_id
_entity_poly.type
_entity_poly.pdbx_seq_one_letter_code
_entity_poly.pdbx_strand_id
1 'polypeptide(L)'
;MTSVAKVYYSQTTQTESRPLMGPGIRRRRVLTKDGRSNVRMEHIADKRFLYLKDLWTTFIDMQWRYKLLLFSATFAGTWFLFGVVWYLVAVAHGDLLELDPPANHTPCVVQVHTLTGAFLFSLESQTTIGYGFRYISEECPLAIVLLIAQLVLTTILEIFITGTFLAKIARPKKRAETIRFSQHAVVAAHNGKPCLMI
;
A
#
# COMPACT_ATOMS: atom_id res chain seq x y z
N MET A 1 17.47 -11.70 -57.48
CA MET A 1 17.55 -11.00 -56.18
C MET A 1 17.02 -11.93 -55.10
N THR A 2 17.92 -12.52 -54.30
CA THR A 2 17.73 -12.91 -52.89
C THR A 2 19.04 -13.55 -52.44
N SER A 3 19.82 -12.75 -51.72
CA SER A 3 21.07 -13.16 -51.08
C SER A 3 20.74 -14.17 -49.98
N VAL A 4 21.16 -15.42 -50.15
CA VAL A 4 21.08 -16.44 -49.09
C VAL A 4 22.25 -16.18 -48.14
N ALA A 5 21.94 -15.56 -47.00
CA ALA A 5 22.88 -15.33 -45.93
C ALA A 5 23.47 -16.66 -45.46
N LYS A 6 24.80 -16.82 -45.62
CA LYS A 6 25.57 -17.92 -45.03
C LYS A 6 25.54 -17.77 -43.50
N VAL A 7 24.73 -18.59 -42.84
CA VAL A 7 24.80 -18.77 -41.38
C VAL A 7 26.02 -19.64 -41.09
N TYR A 8 27.06 -19.05 -40.52
CA TYR A 8 28.21 -19.79 -40.00
C TYR A 8 27.82 -20.43 -38.67
N TYR A 9 27.62 -21.74 -38.65
CA TYR A 9 27.61 -22.51 -37.42
C TYR A 9 29.05 -22.65 -36.94
N SER A 10 29.39 -22.08 -35.77
CA SER A 10 30.61 -22.50 -35.08
C SER A 10 30.35 -23.90 -34.53
N GLN A 11 30.95 -24.92 -35.13
CA GLN A 11 31.12 -26.21 -34.49
C GLN A 11 32.08 -26.02 -33.32
N THR A 12 31.55 -25.62 -32.16
CA THR A 12 32.25 -25.84 -30.90
C THR A 12 32.20 -27.35 -30.66
N THR A 13 33.36 -27.98 -30.72
CA THR A 13 33.60 -29.38 -30.42
C THR A 13 32.83 -29.73 -29.16
N GLN A 14 31.77 -30.55 -29.28
CA GLN A 14 31.07 -31.11 -28.14
C GLN A 14 32.02 -32.13 -27.48
N THR A 15 32.91 -31.64 -26.63
CA THR A 15 33.54 -32.48 -25.61
C THR A 15 32.40 -33.00 -24.73
N GLU A 16 32.27 -34.33 -24.57
CA GLU A 16 31.33 -34.96 -23.65
C GLU A 16 31.29 -34.15 -22.34
N SER A 17 30.21 -33.44 -22.09
CA SER A 17 30.01 -32.65 -20.88
C SER A 17 29.60 -33.59 -19.75
N ARG A 18 30.54 -34.43 -19.31
CA ARG A 18 30.41 -35.13 -18.03
C ARG A 18 30.42 -34.07 -16.92
N PRO A 19 29.42 -34.01 -16.04
CA PRO A 19 29.48 -33.11 -14.89
C PRO A 19 30.74 -33.44 -14.08
N LEU A 20 31.59 -32.44 -13.86
CA LEU A 20 32.87 -32.56 -13.12
C LEU A 20 32.70 -33.01 -11.66
N MET A 21 31.46 -33.06 -11.15
CA MET A 21 31.12 -33.62 -9.84
C MET A 21 30.29 -34.89 -10.01
N GLY A 22 30.80 -36.00 -9.47
CA GLY A 22 30.03 -37.24 -9.28
C GLY A 22 28.80 -37.04 -8.38
N PRO A 23 28.01 -38.10 -8.11
CA PRO A 23 26.79 -38.01 -7.29
C PRO A 23 27.15 -37.77 -5.81
N GLY A 24 27.63 -36.57 -5.50
CA GLY A 24 27.86 -36.12 -4.14
C GLY A 24 26.54 -35.79 -3.45
N ILE A 25 26.54 -35.92 -2.12
CA ILE A 25 25.45 -35.54 -1.22
C ILE A 25 24.86 -34.20 -1.69
N ARG A 26 23.59 -34.20 -2.11
CA ARG A 26 22.87 -32.99 -2.56
C ARG A 26 22.78 -31.98 -1.40
N ARG A 27 23.77 -31.11 -1.28
CA ARG A 27 23.73 -29.97 -0.36
C ARG A 27 22.62 -29.01 -0.79
N ARG A 28 21.85 -28.51 0.18
CA ARG A 28 20.75 -27.57 -0.08
C ARG A 28 21.32 -26.25 -0.61
N ARG A 29 20.78 -25.77 -1.73
CA ARG A 29 21.24 -24.52 -2.35
C ARG A 29 20.74 -23.30 -1.60
N VAL A 30 21.60 -22.29 -1.43
CA VAL A 30 21.31 -21.01 -0.76
C VAL A 30 20.26 -20.17 -1.51
N LEU A 31 20.29 -20.16 -2.84
CA LEU A 31 19.35 -19.42 -3.72
C LEU A 31 18.73 -20.37 -4.76
N THR A 32 17.43 -20.34 -5.02
CA THR A 32 16.81 -21.15 -6.08
C THR A 32 17.26 -20.69 -7.48
N LYS A 33 17.06 -21.50 -8.53
CA LYS A 33 17.34 -21.05 -9.91
C LYS A 33 16.49 -19.84 -10.30
N ASP A 34 15.33 -19.66 -9.67
CA ASP A 34 14.42 -18.53 -9.86
C ASP A 34 14.77 -17.30 -8.98
N GLY A 35 15.93 -17.30 -8.31
CA GLY A 35 16.42 -16.16 -7.52
C GLY A 35 15.83 -16.00 -6.12
N ARG A 36 15.03 -16.96 -5.62
CA ARG A 36 14.48 -16.91 -4.26
C ARG A 36 15.52 -17.39 -3.24
N SER A 37 15.65 -16.71 -2.12
CA SER A 37 16.54 -17.15 -1.02
C SER A 37 15.93 -18.33 -0.26
N ASN A 38 16.73 -19.37 -0.01
CA ASN A 38 16.40 -20.53 0.82
C ASN A 38 16.92 -20.39 2.26
N VAL A 39 17.36 -19.19 2.66
CA VAL A 39 17.84 -18.91 4.02
C VAL A 39 16.67 -18.44 4.88
N ARG A 40 16.47 -19.10 6.02
CA ARG A 40 15.46 -18.71 7.01
C ARG A 40 16.19 -18.12 8.21
N MET A 41 15.87 -16.87 8.57
CA MET A 41 16.38 -16.26 9.80
C MET A 41 15.51 -16.67 10.98
N GLU A 42 16.06 -17.52 11.85
CA GLU A 42 15.47 -17.91 13.14
C GLU A 42 16.16 -17.12 14.27
N HIS A 43 15.43 -16.85 15.37
CA HIS A 43 15.89 -16.05 16.53
C HIS A 43 16.21 -14.56 16.29
N ILE A 44 15.29 -13.80 15.69
CA ILE A 44 15.34 -12.33 15.81
C ILE A 44 14.45 -11.93 16.98
N ALA A 45 15.06 -11.51 18.10
CA ALA A 45 14.35 -10.88 19.20
C ALA A 45 13.67 -9.59 18.70
N ASP A 46 12.43 -9.34 19.11
CA ASP A 46 11.65 -8.13 18.82
C ASP A 46 11.37 -7.77 17.34
N LYS A 47 11.05 -8.78 16.51
CA LYS A 47 10.54 -8.54 15.14
C LYS A 47 9.39 -7.53 15.08
N ARG A 48 8.44 -7.60 16.02
CA ARG A 48 7.27 -6.69 16.06
C ARG A 48 7.67 -5.23 16.30
N PHE A 49 8.63 -4.99 17.20
CA PHE A 49 9.10 -3.64 17.50
C PHE A 49 9.90 -3.06 16.32
N LEU A 50 10.71 -3.88 15.64
CA LEU A 50 11.38 -3.46 14.41
C LEU A 50 10.39 -3.04 13.30
N TYR A 51 9.31 -3.81 13.09
CA TYR A 51 8.27 -3.45 12.11
C TYR A 51 7.50 -2.17 12.50
N LEU A 52 7.31 -1.91 13.79
CA LEU A 52 6.66 -0.68 14.28
C LEU A 52 7.58 0.55 14.22
N LYS A 53 8.90 0.37 14.31
CA LYS A 53 9.87 1.47 14.15
C LYS A 53 9.96 1.90 12.68
N ASP A 54 9.71 1.00 11.74
CA ASP A 54 9.70 1.26 10.31
C ASP A 54 8.29 1.06 9.70
N LEU A 55 7.36 1.91 10.14
CA LEU A 55 5.98 1.90 9.66
C LEU A 55 5.92 2.09 8.14
N TRP A 56 6.70 3.03 7.60
CA TRP A 56 6.69 3.35 6.17
C TRP A 56 7.03 2.14 5.30
N THR A 57 8.13 1.43 5.56
CA THR A 57 8.45 0.25 4.75
C THR A 57 7.45 -0.88 4.99
N THR A 58 6.98 -1.05 6.23
CA THR A 58 5.96 -2.05 6.58
C THR A 58 4.66 -1.83 5.80
N PHE A 59 4.17 -0.59 5.71
CA PHE A 59 2.99 -0.22 4.91
C PHE A 59 3.21 -0.47 3.41
N ILE A 60 4.39 -0.18 2.88
CA ILE A 60 4.67 -0.42 1.45
C ILE A 60 4.78 -1.92 1.16
N ASP A 61 5.40 -2.70 2.03
CA ASP A 61 5.65 -4.13 1.83
C ASP A 61 4.45 -5.03 2.15
N MET A 62 3.48 -4.54 2.93
CA MET A 62 2.19 -5.19 3.21
C MET A 62 1.48 -5.71 1.95
N GLN A 63 0.91 -6.91 1.97
CA GLN A 63 0.17 -7.44 0.82
C GLN A 63 -1.02 -6.55 0.44
N TRP A 64 -1.42 -6.56 -0.84
CA TRP A 64 -2.51 -5.73 -1.35
C TRP A 64 -3.84 -5.91 -0.59
N ARG A 65 -4.18 -7.15 -0.22
CA ARG A 65 -5.41 -7.44 0.55
C ARG A 65 -5.47 -6.71 1.88
N TYR A 66 -4.37 -6.75 2.65
CA TYR A 66 -4.29 -6.05 3.94
C TYR A 66 -4.18 -4.54 3.76
N LYS A 67 -3.51 -4.06 2.71
CA LYS A 67 -3.43 -2.62 2.40
C LYS A 67 -4.82 -2.05 2.07
N LEU A 68 -5.62 -2.74 1.26
CA LEU A 68 -6.99 -2.34 0.93
C LEU A 68 -7.90 -2.34 2.16
N LEU A 69 -7.83 -3.40 2.98
CA LEU A 69 -8.63 -3.51 4.21
C LEU A 69 -8.27 -2.42 5.23
N LEU A 70 -6.98 -2.16 5.42
CA LEU A 70 -6.50 -1.13 6.36
C LEU A 70 -6.91 0.27 5.88
N PHE A 71 -6.84 0.53 4.58
CA PHE A 71 -7.33 1.76 3.96
C PHE A 71 -8.83 1.94 4.22
N SER A 72 -9.67 0.97 3.82
CA SER A 72 -11.12 1.07 4.02
C SER A 72 -11.50 1.24 5.48
N ALA A 73 -10.82 0.51 6.39
CA ALA A 73 -11.03 0.63 7.83
C ALA A 73 -10.63 2.03 8.35
N THR A 74 -9.57 2.63 7.80
CA THR A 74 -9.14 3.98 8.19
C THR A 74 -10.17 5.02 7.75
N PHE A 75 -10.67 4.98 6.51
CA PHE A 75 -11.72 5.90 6.05
C PHE A 75 -12.99 5.77 6.87
N ALA A 76 -13.52 4.54 6.99
CA ALA A 76 -14.72 4.28 7.77
C ALA A 76 -14.55 4.68 9.24
N GLY A 77 -13.37 4.42 9.81
CA GLY A 77 -13.01 4.84 11.16
C GLY A 77 -12.96 6.35 11.33
N THR A 78 -12.40 7.10 10.37
CA THR A 78 -12.38 8.56 10.41
C THR A 78 -13.77 9.16 10.26
N TRP A 79 -14.59 8.66 9.32
CA TRP A 79 -15.98 9.10 9.17
C TRP A 79 -16.79 8.86 10.44
N PHE A 80 -16.57 7.72 11.09
CA PHE A 80 -17.23 7.41 12.35
C PHE A 80 -16.73 8.30 13.50
N LEU A 81 -15.42 8.49 13.63
CA LEU A 81 -14.82 9.33 14.67
C LEU A 81 -15.33 10.77 14.58
N PHE A 82 -15.23 11.38 13.40
CA PHE A 82 -15.76 12.73 13.19
C PHE A 82 -17.29 12.77 13.30
N GLY A 83 -18.00 11.72 12.87
CA GLY A 83 -19.44 11.58 13.10
C GLY A 83 -19.80 11.62 14.59
N VAL A 84 -19.02 10.96 15.45
CA VAL A 84 -19.19 11.05 16.91
C VAL A 84 -18.89 12.47 17.40
N VAL A 85 -17.83 13.13 16.93
CA VAL A 85 -17.53 14.52 17.31
C VAL A 85 -18.66 15.47 16.92
N TRP A 86 -19.20 15.34 15.69
CA TRP A 86 -20.35 16.12 15.24
C TRP A 86 -21.61 15.86 16.05
N TYR A 87 -21.85 14.60 16.41
CA TYR A 87 -22.95 14.25 17.30
C TYR A 87 -22.77 14.89 18.68
N LEU A 88 -21.56 14.89 19.24
CA LEU A 88 -21.26 15.54 20.51
C LEU A 88 -21.42 17.07 20.45
N VAL A 89 -21.05 17.71 19.33
CA VAL A 89 -21.30 19.15 19.12
C VAL A 89 -22.79 19.45 19.15
N ALA A 90 -23.59 18.65 18.42
CA ALA A 90 -25.04 18.82 18.38
C ALA A 90 -25.70 18.57 19.76
N VAL A 91 -25.21 17.57 20.52
CA VAL A 91 -25.66 17.33 21.90
C VAL A 91 -25.27 18.49 22.84
N ALA A 92 -24.03 18.97 22.75
CA ALA A 92 -23.54 20.05 23.60
C ALA A 92 -24.22 21.39 23.32
N HIS A 93 -24.61 21.63 22.07
CA HIS A 93 -25.37 22.81 21.66
C HIS A 93 -26.86 22.73 22.03
N GLY A 94 -27.38 21.52 22.28
CA GLY A 94 -28.80 21.30 22.59
C GLY A 94 -29.67 20.91 21.39
N ASP A 95 -29.09 20.79 20.19
CA ASP A 95 -29.79 20.52 18.92
C ASP A 95 -30.58 19.20 18.90
N LEU A 96 -30.27 18.26 19.80
CA LEU A 96 -30.93 16.96 19.91
C LEU A 96 -31.97 16.86 21.04
N LEU A 97 -31.95 17.79 21.99
CA LEU A 97 -32.71 17.68 23.24
C LEU A 97 -34.01 18.50 23.24
N GLU A 98 -34.20 19.38 22.25
CA GLU A 98 -35.39 20.23 22.15
C GLU A 98 -36.49 19.54 21.33
N LEU A 99 -37.53 19.03 22.02
CA LEU A 99 -38.76 18.53 21.38
C LEU A 99 -39.64 19.66 20.81
N ASP A 100 -39.46 20.88 21.30
CA ASP A 100 -40.11 22.11 20.87
C ASP A 100 -39.07 23.25 20.90
N PRO A 101 -38.17 23.32 19.89
CA PRO A 101 -37.17 24.37 19.84
C PRO A 101 -37.87 25.73 19.77
N PRO A 102 -37.42 26.75 20.53
CA PRO A 102 -37.94 28.10 20.38
C PRO A 102 -37.70 28.56 18.93
N ALA A 103 -38.58 29.42 18.39
CA ALA A 103 -38.53 29.85 16.98
C ALA A 103 -37.19 30.51 16.55
N ASN A 104 -36.31 30.82 17.51
CA ASN A 104 -34.99 31.41 17.30
C ASN A 104 -33.82 30.41 17.50
N HIS A 105 -34.08 29.11 17.72
CA HIS A 105 -33.00 28.13 17.84
C HIS A 105 -32.55 27.65 16.46
N THR A 106 -31.33 28.02 16.09
CA THR A 106 -30.68 27.67 14.84
C THR A 106 -29.58 26.63 15.13
N PRO A 107 -29.69 25.39 14.61
CA PRO A 107 -28.77 24.33 14.97
C PRO A 107 -27.40 24.52 14.33
N CYS A 108 -26.33 24.03 14.97
CA CYS A 108 -24.98 24.12 14.41
C CYS A 108 -24.87 23.40 13.06
N VAL A 109 -25.55 22.25 12.93
CA VAL A 109 -25.66 21.49 11.69
C VAL A 109 -27.11 21.07 11.49
N VAL A 110 -27.68 21.52 10.37
CA VAL A 110 -29.08 21.28 10.03
C VAL A 110 -29.28 19.80 9.65
N GLN A 111 -30.40 19.21 10.04
CA GLN A 111 -30.78 17.81 9.77
C GLN A 111 -29.87 16.73 10.42
N VAL A 112 -29.22 17.04 11.54
CA VAL A 112 -28.46 16.08 12.35
C VAL A 112 -29.21 15.75 13.64
N HIS A 113 -30.15 14.80 13.54
CA HIS A 113 -30.98 14.37 14.68
C HIS A 113 -30.52 13.07 15.35
N THR A 114 -29.63 12.31 14.69
CA THR A 114 -29.19 10.98 15.15
C THR A 114 -27.70 10.80 14.91
N LEU A 115 -27.09 9.82 15.59
CA LEU A 115 -25.69 9.45 15.35
C LEU A 115 -25.46 9.05 13.89
N THR A 116 -26.43 8.37 13.27
CA THR A 116 -26.39 8.05 11.84
C THR A 116 -26.41 9.30 10.98
N GLY A 117 -27.23 10.30 11.33
CA GLY A 117 -27.24 11.60 10.64
C GLY A 117 -25.89 12.32 10.74
N ALA A 118 -25.28 12.31 11.93
CA ALA A 118 -23.96 12.90 12.16
C ALA A 118 -22.84 12.15 11.41
N PHE A 119 -22.91 10.82 11.37
CA PHE A 119 -22.02 9.98 10.56
C PHE A 119 -22.13 10.31 9.07
N LEU A 120 -23.35 10.43 8.54
CA LEU A 120 -23.57 10.79 7.14
C LEU A 120 -23.04 12.19 6.84
N PHE A 121 -23.29 13.17 7.72
CA PHE A 121 -22.71 14.51 7.57
C PHE A 121 -21.18 14.48 7.56
N SER A 122 -20.58 13.71 8.47
CA SER A 122 -19.12 13.54 8.52
C SER A 122 -18.58 12.89 7.24
N LEU A 123 -19.24 11.86 6.73
CA LEU A 123 -18.88 11.20 5.47
C LEU A 123 -18.98 12.20 4.32
N GLU A 124 -20.14 12.83 4.14
CA GLU A 124 -20.42 13.79 3.07
C GLU A 124 -19.43 14.96 3.04
N SER A 125 -19.08 15.48 4.21
CA SER A 125 -18.10 16.56 4.38
C SER A 125 -16.68 16.09 4.10
N GLN A 126 -16.29 14.92 4.62
CA GLN A 126 -14.95 14.37 4.46
C GLN A 126 -14.64 13.99 3.01
N THR A 127 -15.59 13.36 2.33
CA THR A 127 -15.44 12.96 0.91
C THR A 127 -15.81 14.08 -0.05
N THR A 128 -16.11 15.28 0.46
CA THR A 128 -16.54 16.46 -0.32
C THR A 128 -17.68 16.17 -1.30
N ILE A 129 -18.59 15.26 -0.93
CA ILE A 129 -19.79 14.97 -1.73
C ILE A 129 -20.81 16.06 -1.49
N GLY A 130 -21.04 16.41 -0.22
CA GLY A 130 -21.88 17.53 0.21
C GLY A 130 -23.24 17.57 -0.48
N TYR A 131 -24.12 16.58 -0.23
CA TYR A 131 -25.44 16.54 -0.88
C TYR A 131 -26.30 17.78 -0.59
N GLY A 132 -25.99 18.52 0.49
CA GLY A 132 -26.65 19.77 0.85
C GLY A 132 -27.92 19.60 1.68
N PHE A 133 -28.39 18.36 1.89
CA PHE A 133 -29.48 18.07 2.82
C PHE A 133 -29.07 18.31 4.29
N ARG A 134 -27.79 18.06 4.60
CA ARG A 134 -27.15 18.40 5.88
C ARG A 134 -26.10 19.45 5.61
N TYR A 135 -26.20 20.59 6.26
CA TYR A 135 -25.28 21.70 6.06
C TYR A 135 -25.00 22.40 7.39
N ILE A 136 -23.82 23.01 7.46
CA ILE A 136 -23.36 23.77 8.61
C ILE A 136 -24.03 25.16 8.63
N SER A 137 -24.41 25.63 9.81
CA SER A 137 -24.89 27.00 10.03
C SER A 137 -23.79 27.90 10.60
N GLU A 138 -23.92 29.20 10.38
CA GLU A 138 -23.04 30.26 10.88
C GLU A 138 -23.09 30.50 12.40
N GLU A 139 -24.07 29.91 13.09
CA GLU A 139 -24.30 30.12 14.53
C GLU A 139 -23.17 29.63 15.42
N CYS A 140 -22.49 28.57 15.00
CA CYS A 140 -21.49 27.88 15.80
C CYS A 140 -20.10 28.01 15.17
N PRO A 141 -19.26 28.98 15.60
CA PRO A 141 -17.88 29.10 15.12
C PRO A 141 -17.05 27.82 15.36
N LEU A 142 -17.36 27.09 16.45
CA LEU A 142 -16.73 25.81 16.76
C LEU A 142 -16.97 24.77 15.66
N ALA A 143 -18.17 24.72 15.10
CA ALA A 143 -18.50 23.82 13.99
C ALA A 143 -17.66 24.16 12.75
N ILE A 144 -17.47 25.44 12.45
CA ILE A 144 -16.68 25.88 11.29
C ILE A 144 -15.22 25.48 11.46
N VAL A 145 -14.64 25.71 12.63
CA VAL A 145 -13.26 25.29 12.95
C VAL A 145 -13.12 23.77 12.88
N LEU A 146 -14.10 23.02 13.39
CA LEU A 146 -14.12 21.56 13.33
C LEU A 146 -14.15 21.06 11.88
N LEU A 147 -14.97 21.66 11.02
CA LEU A 147 -15.05 21.33 9.60
C LEU A 147 -13.72 21.59 8.89
N ILE A 148 -13.09 22.74 9.15
CA ILE A 148 -11.76 23.07 8.60
C ILE A 148 -10.72 22.03 9.04
N ALA A 149 -10.70 21.69 10.33
CA ALA A 149 -9.78 20.69 10.87
C ALA A 149 -10.01 19.31 10.24
N GLN A 150 -11.27 18.91 10.06
CA GLN A 150 -11.66 17.67 9.39
C GLN A 150 -11.14 17.62 7.95
N LEU A 151 -11.30 18.70 7.17
CA LEU A 151 -10.82 18.76 5.79
C LEU A 151 -9.29 18.67 5.71
N VAL A 152 -8.56 19.44 6.53
CA VAL A 152 -7.09 19.43 6.55
C VAL A 152 -6.55 18.05 6.90
N LEU A 153 -7.07 17.41 7.95
CA LEU A 153 -6.65 16.07 8.36
C LEU A 153 -6.93 15.03 7.28
N THR A 154 -8.07 15.16 6.60
CA THR A 154 -8.45 14.26 5.51
C THR A 154 -7.49 14.37 4.34
N THR A 155 -7.18 15.58 3.89
CA THR A 155 -6.25 15.81 2.79
C THR A 155 -4.86 15.23 3.11
N ILE A 156 -4.37 15.38 4.35
CA ILE A 156 -3.09 14.79 4.77
C ILE A 156 -3.13 13.25 4.67
N LEU A 157 -4.21 12.62 5.12
CA LEU A 157 -4.39 11.17 5.04
C LEU A 157 -4.46 10.69 3.58
N GLU A 158 -5.20 11.39 2.72
CA GLU A 158 -5.32 11.07 1.30
C GLU A 158 -3.98 11.13 0.56
N ILE A 159 -3.16 12.16 0.84
CA ILE A 159 -1.81 12.29 0.30
C ILE A 159 -0.95 11.10 0.72
N PHE A 160 -0.98 10.74 2.00
CA PHE A 160 -0.20 9.61 2.51
C PHE A 160 -0.59 8.30 1.82
N ILE A 161 -1.90 8.02 1.73
CA ILE A 161 -2.39 6.80 1.10
C ILE A 161 -1.98 6.77 -0.36
N THR A 162 -2.30 7.82 -1.12
CA THR A 162 -2.00 7.88 -2.55
C THR A 162 -0.50 7.70 -2.78
N GLY A 163 0.34 8.33 -1.95
CA GLY A 163 1.79 8.13 -1.93
C GLY A 163 2.20 6.67 -1.70
N THR A 164 1.62 5.99 -0.72
CA THR A 164 1.95 4.57 -0.47
C THR A 164 1.44 3.63 -1.56
N PHE A 165 0.34 3.96 -2.25
CA PHE A 165 -0.18 3.21 -3.39
C PHE A 165 0.75 3.35 -4.59
N LEU A 166 1.09 4.59 -4.96
CA LEU A 166 2.01 4.89 -6.04
C LEU A 166 3.38 4.25 -5.79
N ALA A 167 3.92 4.39 -4.58
CA ALA A 167 5.19 3.75 -4.20
C ALA A 167 5.15 2.22 -4.34
N LYS A 168 4.03 1.58 -4.01
CA LYS A 168 3.88 0.12 -4.14
C LYS A 168 3.73 -0.33 -5.60
N ILE A 169 3.00 0.43 -6.42
CA ILE A 169 2.82 0.15 -7.86
C ILE A 169 4.13 0.35 -8.61
N ALA A 170 4.90 1.38 -8.26
CA ALA A 170 6.19 1.67 -8.86
C ALA A 170 7.28 0.64 -8.54
N ARG A 171 7.06 -0.27 -7.56
CA ARG A 171 8.07 -1.28 -7.22
C ARG A 171 8.27 -2.24 -8.41
N PRO A 172 9.52 -2.43 -8.88
CA PRO A 172 9.82 -3.25 -10.04
C PRO A 172 9.81 -4.76 -9.72
N LYS A 173 8.84 -5.27 -8.95
CA LYS A 173 8.73 -6.69 -8.58
C LYS A 173 8.65 -7.60 -9.81
N LYS A 174 8.04 -7.11 -10.89
CA LYS A 174 7.91 -7.84 -12.17
C LYS A 174 9.15 -7.77 -13.07
N ARG A 175 10.08 -6.84 -12.83
CA ARG A 175 11.31 -6.71 -13.63
C ARG A 175 12.27 -7.89 -13.43
N ALA A 176 12.26 -8.52 -12.27
CA ALA A 176 13.05 -9.72 -12.04
C ALA A 176 12.55 -10.92 -12.88
N GLU A 177 11.26 -10.97 -13.22
CA GLU A 177 10.67 -12.05 -14.05
C GLU A 177 11.05 -11.91 -15.54
N THR A 178 11.44 -10.72 -15.99
CA THR A 178 11.87 -10.47 -17.38
C THR A 178 13.36 -10.71 -17.62
N ILE A 179 14.17 -10.85 -16.57
CA ILE A 179 15.61 -11.12 -16.67
C ILE A 179 15.82 -12.64 -16.70
N ARG A 180 16.46 -13.15 -17.75
CA ARG A 180 16.78 -14.58 -17.89
C ARG A 180 18.28 -14.80 -17.70
N PHE A 181 18.62 -15.86 -16.98
CA PHE A 181 19.98 -16.38 -16.87
C PHE A 181 20.10 -17.67 -17.66
N SER A 182 21.31 -18.01 -18.09
CA SER A 182 21.58 -19.31 -18.69
C SER A 182 21.35 -20.43 -17.65
N GLN A 183 20.93 -21.61 -18.10
CA GLN A 183 20.67 -22.73 -17.16
C GLN A 183 21.98 -23.29 -16.58
N HIS A 184 23.05 -23.23 -17.36
CA HIS A 184 24.35 -23.82 -17.08
C HIS A 184 25.45 -22.78 -17.26
N ALA A 185 26.31 -22.64 -16.26
CA ALA A 185 27.54 -21.90 -16.40
C ALA A 185 28.57 -22.77 -17.12
N VAL A 186 29.43 -22.16 -17.94
CA VAL A 186 30.49 -22.85 -18.67
C VAL A 186 31.85 -22.25 -18.32
N VAL A 187 32.90 -23.09 -18.36
CA VAL A 187 34.29 -22.66 -18.20
C VAL A 187 35.00 -22.88 -19.52
N ALA A 188 35.52 -21.81 -20.11
CA ALA A 188 36.20 -21.85 -21.40
C ALA A 188 37.40 -20.89 -21.43
N ALA A 189 38.37 -21.15 -22.29
CA ALA A 189 39.48 -20.23 -22.52
C ALA A 189 39.01 -19.07 -23.42
N HIS A 190 39.17 -17.84 -22.94
CA HIS A 190 38.93 -16.63 -23.72
C HIS A 190 40.18 -15.75 -23.64
N ASN A 191 40.79 -15.42 -24.79
CA ASN A 191 42.06 -14.70 -24.87
C ASN A 191 43.19 -15.31 -24.02
N GLY A 192 43.32 -16.65 -24.08
CA GLY A 192 44.36 -17.39 -23.36
C GLY A 192 44.15 -17.51 -21.84
N LYS A 193 43.03 -17.01 -21.30
CA LYS A 193 42.70 -17.08 -19.86
C LYS A 193 41.46 -17.94 -19.63
N PRO A 194 41.43 -18.78 -18.58
CA PRO A 194 40.23 -19.51 -18.21
C PRO A 194 39.16 -18.55 -17.65
N CYS A 195 37.98 -18.55 -18.24
CA CYS A 195 36.86 -17.68 -17.88
C CYS A 195 35.64 -18.51 -17.48
N LEU A 196 34.95 -18.10 -16.42
CA LEU A 196 33.62 -18.58 -16.05
C LEU A 196 32.56 -17.68 -16.71
N MET A 197 31.64 -18.27 -17.47
CA MET A 197 30.55 -17.57 -18.15
C MET A 197 29.20 -18.06 -17.59
N ILE A 198 28.28 -17.14 -17.31
CA ILE A 198 26.98 -17.38 -16.64
C ILE A 198 25.79 -16.84 -17.43
#